data_AF-A0A924IMF1-F1
#
_entry.id   AF-A0A924IMF1-F1
#
_cell.length_a   1.000
_cell.length_b   1.000
_cell.length_c   1.000
_cell.angle_alpha   90.00
_cell.angle_beta   90.00
_cell.angle_gamma   90.00
#
_symmetry.space_group_name_H-M   'P 1'
#
loop_
_entity.id
_entity.type
_entity.pdbx_description
1 polymer ?
#
loop_
_entity_poly.entity_id
_entity_poly.type
_entity_poly.pdbx_seq_one_letter_code
_entity_poly.pdbx_strand_id
1 'polypeptide(L)'
;MTSPLAEQVTSAVQTFGAETSEQLAGHPDVAADVLAQVSEYMARKVADVILVARTLDDEQELARTVAYIWCELKCEWVRYNQVMQYQLANTGEADPAIWLKGSVASGLLAALEPLLPPAQLEALDVMLSDPLQIARPDDALLGDLRQQHLKNGKLVGTISAEINSLFRAVLDVQDRLLQASRAGGEMDSLALLQGLVDRFDTSFATLRTSLRHDNRTPFAAMWRILQGDLQHQAQTLALRCQFTDASPPDAAIDAQHVESLLGCWFAAGRFLMLGLTAETTVQRRERDKSLHQHVDVRCTVAPDCGTLSFHDDGPGLAPAAFQAGQAEAWDRLIEVCNAVCVTVDYVQVDGESATLTLRWAPFRYEQAEALMIVRHGGALYGLPVAQISRVVAVEPGALRQVAGSPLFHWQQHAYGWIELPRPLALTVDSEIAAPSHAALLEVDGERLAIGIDGVEQLHAAIVQPVTTMAFDMPPYLRGVVRYSGALCLVVDPGQLRAIRAEDHVPTAL
;
A
#
# COMPACT_ATOMS: atom_id res chain seq x y z
N MET A 1 30.00 13.00 -23.37
CA MET A 1 31.40 12.72 -22.95
C MET A 1 31.28 11.80 -21.76
N THR A 2 32.03 10.70 -21.72
CA THR A 2 32.01 9.79 -20.57
C THR A 2 32.44 10.53 -19.31
N SER A 3 31.71 10.35 -18.20
CA SER A 3 32.08 10.94 -16.92
C SER A 3 33.44 10.39 -16.46
N PRO A 4 34.33 11.22 -15.86
CA PRO A 4 35.60 10.73 -15.30
C PRO A 4 35.41 9.58 -14.31
N LEU A 5 34.34 9.60 -13.52
CA LEU A 5 34.00 8.53 -12.59
C LEU A 5 33.63 7.23 -13.34
N ALA A 6 32.90 7.32 -14.46
CA ALA A 6 32.55 6.16 -15.27
C ALA A 6 33.79 5.45 -15.83
N GLU A 7 34.79 6.21 -16.25
CA GLU A 7 36.08 5.68 -16.71
C GLU A 7 36.86 5.02 -15.58
N GLN A 8 36.88 5.64 -14.39
CA GLN A 8 37.52 5.07 -13.20
C GLN A 8 36.85 3.75 -12.76
N VAL A 9 35.52 3.71 -12.68
CA VAL A 9 34.75 2.50 -12.34
C VAL A 9 35.03 1.39 -13.35
N THR A 10 34.92 1.71 -14.65
CA THR A 10 35.15 0.74 -15.73
C THR A 10 36.57 0.19 -15.67
N SER A 11 37.58 1.06 -15.52
CA SER A 11 38.97 0.65 -15.45
C SER A 11 39.25 -0.22 -14.22
N ALA A 12 38.78 0.16 -13.04
CA ALA A 12 39.03 -0.58 -11.80
C ALA A 12 38.46 -2.01 -11.87
N VAL A 13 37.21 -2.15 -12.32
CA VAL A 13 36.51 -3.44 -12.38
C VAL A 13 37.06 -4.32 -13.51
N GLN A 14 37.48 -3.74 -14.64
CA GLN A 14 38.13 -4.49 -15.72
C GLN A 14 39.50 -5.05 -15.30
N THR A 15 40.32 -4.25 -14.62
CA THR A 15 41.61 -4.70 -14.08
C THR A 15 41.41 -5.87 -13.12
N PHE A 16 40.50 -5.72 -12.16
CA PHE A 16 40.16 -6.80 -11.23
C PHE A 16 39.70 -8.08 -11.96
N GLY A 17 38.80 -7.95 -12.94
CA GLY A 17 38.27 -9.08 -13.69
C GLY A 17 39.36 -9.83 -14.47
N ALA A 18 40.30 -9.10 -15.09
CA ALA A 18 41.41 -9.69 -15.83
C ALA A 18 42.38 -10.45 -14.91
N GLU A 19 42.82 -9.81 -13.82
CA GLU A 19 43.74 -10.41 -12.85
C GLU A 19 43.15 -11.65 -12.18
N THR A 20 41.88 -11.58 -11.79
CA THR A 20 41.19 -12.68 -11.11
C THR A 20 40.89 -13.84 -12.06
N SER A 21 40.56 -13.56 -13.33
CA SER A 21 40.37 -14.61 -14.33
C SER A 21 41.63 -15.42 -14.58
N GLU A 22 42.80 -14.77 -14.58
CA GLU A 22 44.09 -15.46 -14.71
C GLU A 22 44.37 -16.34 -13.49
N GLN A 23 44.11 -15.83 -12.28
CA GLN A 23 44.29 -16.57 -11.03
C GLN A 23 43.34 -17.80 -10.95
N LEU A 24 42.08 -17.66 -11.34
CA LEU A 24 41.10 -18.75 -11.33
C LEU A 24 41.47 -19.86 -12.32
N ALA A 25 41.98 -19.51 -13.51
CA ALA A 25 42.36 -20.49 -14.54
C ALA A 25 43.53 -21.39 -14.11
N GLY A 26 44.37 -20.93 -13.17
CA GLY A 26 45.55 -21.63 -12.68
C GLY A 26 45.38 -22.35 -11.34
N HIS A 27 44.19 -22.38 -10.74
CA HIS A 27 44.02 -22.88 -9.37
C HIS A 27 44.09 -24.43 -9.31
N PRO A 28 45.14 -25.03 -8.71
CA PRO A 28 45.43 -26.47 -8.84
C PRO A 28 44.47 -27.39 -8.07
N ASP A 29 43.83 -26.86 -7.02
CA ASP A 29 43.08 -27.66 -6.04
C ASP A 29 41.55 -27.51 -6.15
N VAL A 30 41.03 -26.90 -7.21
CA VAL A 30 39.59 -26.65 -7.38
C VAL A 30 39.08 -27.37 -8.63
N ALA A 31 37.95 -28.06 -8.49
CA ALA A 31 37.33 -28.77 -9.59
C ALA A 31 36.95 -27.82 -10.74
N ALA A 32 37.11 -28.29 -11.99
CA ALA A 32 36.93 -27.45 -13.18
C ALA A 32 35.51 -26.90 -13.34
N ASP A 33 34.50 -27.63 -12.88
CA ASP A 33 33.11 -27.19 -12.85
C ASP A 33 32.86 -26.06 -11.85
N VAL A 34 33.50 -26.12 -10.67
CA VAL A 34 33.48 -25.02 -9.69
C VAL A 34 34.17 -23.79 -10.27
N LEU A 35 35.34 -23.94 -10.92
CA LEU A 35 36.04 -22.83 -11.58
C LEU A 35 35.19 -22.19 -12.68
N ALA A 36 34.50 -22.99 -13.50
CA ALA A 36 33.59 -22.49 -14.52
C ALA A 36 32.43 -21.69 -13.90
N GLN A 37 31.82 -22.23 -12.83
CA GLN A 37 30.72 -21.57 -12.11
C GLN A 37 31.16 -20.22 -11.51
N VAL A 38 32.33 -20.17 -10.88
CA VAL A 38 32.87 -18.94 -10.28
C VAL A 38 33.24 -17.92 -11.35
N SER A 39 33.83 -18.37 -12.47
CA SER A 39 34.19 -17.51 -13.60
C SER A 39 32.95 -16.87 -14.22
N GLU A 40 31.86 -17.62 -14.40
CA GLU A 40 30.59 -17.10 -14.88
C GLU A 40 30.01 -16.05 -13.92
N TYR A 41 30.03 -16.35 -12.62
CA TYR A 41 29.58 -15.42 -11.58
C TYR A 41 30.35 -14.10 -11.60
N MET A 42 31.69 -14.18 -11.67
CA MET A 42 32.56 -13.00 -11.75
C MET A 42 32.30 -12.19 -13.01
N ALA A 43 32.24 -12.85 -14.18
CA ALA A 43 32.00 -12.19 -15.46
C ALA A 43 30.67 -11.42 -15.46
N ARG A 44 29.63 -12.00 -14.86
CA ARG A 44 28.32 -11.35 -14.70
C ARG A 44 28.41 -10.10 -13.84
N LYS A 45 28.99 -10.20 -12.63
CA LYS A 45 29.15 -9.05 -11.73
C LYS A 45 29.99 -7.93 -12.37
N VAL A 46 31.09 -8.28 -13.04
CA VAL A 46 31.92 -7.31 -13.78
C VAL A 46 31.11 -6.62 -14.88
N ALA A 47 30.33 -7.38 -15.67
CA ALA A 47 29.51 -6.84 -16.74
C ALA A 47 28.41 -5.90 -16.21
N ASP A 48 27.75 -6.26 -15.11
CA ASP A 48 26.69 -5.45 -14.49
C ASP A 48 27.22 -4.08 -14.03
N VAL A 49 28.38 -4.04 -13.37
CA VAL A 49 28.98 -2.77 -12.92
C VAL A 49 29.43 -1.91 -14.10
N ILE A 50 30.00 -2.52 -15.14
CA ILE A 50 30.39 -1.79 -16.37
C ILE A 50 29.16 -1.25 -17.10
N LEU A 51 28.06 -1.99 -17.12
CA LEU A 51 26.81 -1.53 -17.73
C LEU A 51 26.32 -0.27 -17.04
N VAL A 52 26.24 -0.28 -15.70
CA VAL A 52 25.83 0.90 -14.90
C VAL A 52 26.73 2.10 -15.19
N ALA A 53 28.05 1.92 -15.19
CA ALA A 53 29.00 2.99 -15.48
C ALA A 53 28.84 3.58 -16.89
N ARG A 54 28.39 2.79 -17.87
CA ARG A 54 28.15 3.24 -19.25
C ARG A 54 26.78 3.87 -19.47
N THR A 55 25.81 3.54 -18.63
CA THR A 55 24.43 4.01 -18.76
C THR A 55 24.20 5.34 -18.06
N LEU A 56 24.86 5.58 -16.93
CA LEU A 56 24.67 6.79 -16.14
C LEU A 56 25.67 7.88 -16.53
N ASP A 57 25.17 8.92 -17.19
CA ASP A 57 25.97 10.09 -17.59
C ASP A 57 26.18 11.09 -16.43
N ASP A 58 25.29 11.11 -15.44
CA ASP A 58 25.41 11.96 -14.24
C ASP A 58 26.35 11.34 -13.20
N GLU A 59 27.37 12.09 -12.79
CA GLU A 59 28.39 11.63 -11.86
C GLU A 59 27.82 11.38 -10.44
N GLN A 60 26.83 12.17 -10.01
CA GLN A 60 26.21 12.00 -8.69
C GLN A 60 25.29 10.79 -8.64
N GLU A 61 24.51 10.55 -9.70
CA GLU A 61 23.70 9.34 -9.86
C GLU A 61 24.56 8.09 -9.97
N LEU A 62 25.66 8.15 -10.72
CA LEU A 62 26.63 7.06 -10.80
C LEU A 62 27.26 6.77 -9.44
N ALA A 63 27.74 7.78 -8.71
CA ALA A 63 28.31 7.61 -7.37
C ALA A 63 27.32 6.96 -6.39
N ARG A 64 26.04 7.37 -6.42
CA ARG A 64 24.97 6.74 -5.63
C ARG A 64 24.75 5.29 -6.03
N THR A 65 24.74 4.99 -7.32
CA THR A 65 24.52 3.62 -7.82
C THR A 65 25.71 2.71 -7.50
N VAL A 66 26.95 3.21 -7.58
CA VAL A 66 28.15 2.49 -7.12
C VAL A 66 28.06 2.17 -5.62
N ALA A 67 27.54 3.08 -4.80
CA ALA A 67 27.30 2.81 -3.39
C ALA A 67 26.24 1.71 -3.15
N TYR A 68 25.18 1.64 -3.95
CA TYR A 68 24.21 0.55 -3.89
C TYR A 68 24.83 -0.80 -4.28
N ILE A 69 25.59 -0.84 -5.37
CA ILE A 69 26.34 -2.03 -5.79
C ILE A 69 27.32 -2.49 -4.70
N TRP A 70 28.02 -1.54 -4.06
CA TRP A 70 28.90 -1.84 -2.93
C TRP A 70 28.12 -2.48 -1.77
N CYS A 71 26.93 -1.98 -1.43
CA CYS A 71 26.09 -2.56 -0.38
C CYS A 71 25.64 -3.99 -0.71
N GLU A 72 25.26 -4.25 -1.96
CA GLU A 72 24.88 -5.59 -2.43
C GLU A 72 26.05 -6.57 -2.31
N LEU A 73 27.23 -6.18 -2.80
CA LEU A 73 28.46 -6.98 -2.71
C LEU A 73 28.86 -7.24 -1.25
N LYS A 74 28.72 -6.25 -0.37
CA LYS A 74 29.00 -6.40 1.07
C LYS A 74 28.03 -7.39 1.71
N CYS A 75 26.75 -7.31 1.41
CA CYS A 75 25.75 -8.28 1.89
C CYS A 75 26.06 -9.70 1.39
N GLU A 76 26.42 -9.87 0.11
CA GLU A 76 26.82 -11.16 -0.44
C GLU A 76 28.07 -11.71 0.25
N TRP A 77 29.09 -10.87 0.45
CA TRP A 77 30.31 -11.23 1.16
C TRP A 77 30.03 -11.68 2.60
N VAL A 78 29.20 -10.94 3.35
CA VAL A 78 28.78 -11.33 4.72
C VAL A 78 28.10 -12.69 4.70
N ARG A 79 27.16 -12.90 3.76
CA ARG A 79 26.44 -14.17 3.62
C ARG A 79 27.39 -15.33 3.30
N TYR A 80 28.31 -15.18 2.35
CA TYR A 80 29.27 -16.23 2.01
C TYR A 80 30.18 -16.58 3.19
N ASN A 81 30.66 -15.57 3.92
CA ASN A 81 31.47 -15.79 5.12
C ASN A 81 30.72 -16.53 6.23
N GLN A 82 29.47 -16.17 6.49
CA GLN A 82 28.63 -16.85 7.47
C GLN A 82 28.39 -18.32 7.10
N VAL A 83 28.06 -18.60 5.83
CA VAL A 83 27.85 -19.97 5.36
C VAL A 83 29.15 -20.77 5.41
N MET A 84 30.28 -20.18 5.00
CA MET A 84 31.60 -20.82 5.08
C MET A 84 31.98 -21.16 6.52
N GLN A 85 31.82 -20.23 7.46
CA GLN A 85 32.07 -20.47 8.88
C GLN A 85 31.18 -21.57 9.44
N TYR A 86 29.90 -21.58 9.07
CA TYR A 86 28.96 -22.62 9.47
C TYR A 86 29.35 -24.00 8.92
N GLN A 87 29.76 -24.09 7.65
CA GLN A 87 30.23 -25.33 7.06
C GLN A 87 31.51 -25.83 7.75
N LEU A 88 32.51 -24.97 7.93
CA LEU A 88 33.74 -25.34 8.65
C LEU A 88 33.44 -25.85 10.06
N ALA A 89 32.49 -25.24 10.77
CA ALA A 89 32.11 -25.66 12.12
C ALA A 89 31.39 -27.02 12.16
N ASN A 90 30.57 -27.35 11.15
CA ASN A 90 29.72 -28.54 11.18
C ASN A 90 30.29 -29.73 10.38
N THR A 91 30.94 -29.46 9.25
CA THR A 91 31.46 -30.47 8.33
C THR A 91 32.97 -30.53 8.29
N GLY A 92 33.68 -29.55 8.88
CA GLY A 92 35.14 -29.46 8.85
C GLY A 92 35.71 -28.96 7.52
N GLU A 93 34.88 -28.84 6.50
CA GLU A 93 35.22 -28.41 5.15
C GLU A 93 34.18 -27.39 4.66
N ALA A 94 34.63 -26.39 3.91
CA ALA A 94 33.77 -25.41 3.24
C ALA A 94 33.63 -25.76 1.75
N ASP A 95 32.47 -25.45 1.17
CA ASP A 95 32.26 -25.56 -0.27
C ASP A 95 33.21 -24.58 -1.02
N PRO A 96 34.12 -25.09 -1.89
CA PRO A 96 35.06 -24.26 -2.63
C PRO A 96 34.37 -23.18 -3.48
N ALA A 97 33.14 -23.43 -3.97
CA ALA A 97 32.40 -22.44 -4.74
C ALA A 97 31.98 -21.23 -3.88
N ILE A 98 31.60 -21.46 -2.62
CA ILE A 98 31.20 -20.41 -1.68
C ILE A 98 32.41 -19.56 -1.31
N TRP A 99 33.53 -20.21 -1.00
CA TRP A 99 34.78 -19.53 -0.66
C TRP A 99 35.27 -18.65 -1.82
N LEU A 100 35.35 -19.19 -3.04
CA LEU A 100 35.81 -18.43 -4.20
C LEU A 100 34.85 -17.29 -4.59
N LYS A 101 33.53 -17.47 -4.47
CA LYS A 101 32.57 -16.37 -4.66
C LYS A 101 32.72 -15.27 -3.62
N GLY A 102 33.00 -15.64 -2.36
CA GLY A 102 33.37 -14.69 -1.30
C GLY A 102 34.62 -13.88 -1.66
N SER A 103 35.65 -14.54 -2.20
CA SER A 103 36.87 -13.88 -2.68
C SER A 103 36.60 -12.92 -3.84
N VAL A 104 35.76 -13.32 -4.82
CA VAL A 104 35.36 -12.44 -5.92
C VAL A 104 34.61 -11.21 -5.41
N ALA A 105 33.66 -11.38 -4.48
CA ALA A 105 32.95 -10.26 -3.87
C ALA A 105 33.91 -9.32 -3.13
N SER A 106 34.87 -9.87 -2.38
CA SER A 106 35.89 -9.09 -1.68
C SER A 106 36.78 -8.29 -2.63
N GLY A 107 37.17 -8.86 -3.76
CA GLY A 107 38.01 -8.17 -4.74
C GLY A 107 37.26 -7.06 -5.48
N LEU A 108 35.97 -7.26 -5.79
CA LEU A 108 35.12 -6.19 -6.33
C LEU A 108 34.91 -5.06 -5.31
N LEU A 109 34.71 -5.37 -4.03
CA LEU A 109 34.65 -4.35 -2.96
C LEU A 109 35.94 -3.52 -2.94
N ALA A 110 37.11 -4.17 -2.93
CA ALA A 110 38.40 -3.48 -2.95
C ALA A 110 38.61 -2.61 -4.21
N ALA A 111 38.04 -3.00 -5.36
CA ALA A 111 38.09 -2.19 -6.58
C ALA A 111 37.18 -0.95 -6.52
N LEU A 112 36.05 -1.03 -5.80
CA LEU A 112 35.05 0.05 -5.71
C LEU A 112 35.27 1.01 -4.54
N GLU A 113 35.82 0.55 -3.42
CA GLU A 113 36.04 1.37 -2.21
C GLU A 113 36.83 2.67 -2.46
N PRO A 114 37.92 2.70 -3.26
CA PRO A 114 38.64 3.93 -3.54
C PRO A 114 37.83 4.99 -4.30
N LEU A 115 36.72 4.58 -4.93
CA LEU A 115 35.83 5.44 -5.72
C LEU A 115 34.71 6.06 -4.87
N LEU A 116 34.57 5.65 -3.61
CA LEU A 116 33.56 6.13 -2.68
C LEU A 116 34.20 7.01 -1.59
N PRO A 117 33.52 8.10 -1.16
CA PRO A 117 34.00 8.90 -0.04
C PRO A 117 34.15 8.07 1.24
N PRO A 118 35.27 8.18 1.99
CA PRO A 118 35.49 7.39 3.21
C PRO A 118 34.39 7.53 4.26
N ALA A 119 33.85 8.74 4.43
CA ALA A 119 32.74 8.99 5.36
C ALA A 119 31.45 8.25 4.97
N GLN A 120 31.21 8.07 3.66
CA GLN A 120 30.08 7.30 3.17
C GLN A 120 30.29 5.81 3.42
N LEU A 121 31.50 5.29 3.14
CA LEU A 121 31.84 3.90 3.44
C LEU A 121 31.68 3.57 4.93
N GLU A 122 32.12 4.45 5.82
CA GLU A 122 31.94 4.28 7.28
C GLU A 122 30.45 4.21 7.66
N ALA A 123 29.63 5.13 7.14
CA ALA A 123 28.19 5.12 7.41
C ALA A 123 27.50 3.84 6.88
N LEU A 124 27.88 3.38 5.69
CA LEU A 124 27.35 2.16 5.10
C LEU A 124 27.82 0.90 5.85
N ASP A 125 29.07 0.86 6.32
CA ASP A 125 29.59 -0.27 7.08
C ASP A 125 28.94 -0.38 8.46
N VAL A 126 28.71 0.75 9.15
CA VAL A 126 27.90 0.81 10.38
C VAL A 126 26.49 0.29 10.11
N MET A 127 25.89 0.72 8.99
CA MET A 127 24.55 0.31 8.60
C MET A 127 24.45 -1.22 8.37
N LEU A 128 25.45 -1.80 7.72
CA LEU A 128 25.45 -3.22 7.32
C LEU A 128 26.04 -4.17 8.38
N SER A 129 26.70 -3.65 9.42
CA SER A 129 27.30 -4.47 10.48
C SER A 129 26.25 -5.13 11.38
N ASP A 130 25.09 -4.49 11.57
CA ASP A 130 23.94 -5.07 12.25
C ASP A 130 22.64 -4.58 11.59
N PRO A 131 22.26 -5.16 10.43
CA PRO A 131 21.05 -4.73 9.71
C PRO A 131 19.79 -5.00 10.54
N LEU A 132 19.87 -5.93 11.50
CA LEU A 132 18.79 -6.18 12.45
C LEU A 132 18.70 -5.11 13.53
N GLN A 133 19.77 -4.41 13.92
CA GLN A 133 19.68 -3.27 14.83
C GLN A 133 18.97 -2.08 14.19
N ILE A 134 19.15 -1.86 12.89
CA ILE A 134 18.44 -0.81 12.15
C ILE A 134 16.98 -1.19 11.95
N ALA A 135 16.72 -2.48 11.75
CA ALA A 135 15.37 -3.04 11.69
C ALA A 135 14.78 -3.41 13.06
N ARG A 136 15.46 -3.14 14.18
CA ARG A 136 14.94 -3.34 15.54
C ARG A 136 14.17 -2.08 15.91
N PRO A 137 12.84 -2.08 15.82
CA PRO A 137 12.09 -1.09 16.57
C PRO A 137 12.38 -1.33 18.07
N ASP A 138 12.27 -0.27 18.87
CA ASP A 138 12.42 -0.28 20.33
C ASP A 138 11.98 -1.62 20.97
N ASP A 139 12.72 -2.11 21.98
CA ASP A 139 12.44 -3.40 22.66
C ASP A 139 10.97 -3.54 23.14
N ALA A 140 10.27 -2.41 23.36
CA ALA A 140 8.84 -2.36 23.63
C ALA A 140 7.97 -2.89 22.46
N LEU A 141 8.33 -2.56 21.21
CA LEU A 141 7.64 -3.03 20.00
C LEU A 141 7.88 -4.52 19.75
N LEU A 142 9.05 -5.06 20.13
CA LEU A 142 9.32 -6.51 20.09
C LEU A 142 8.48 -7.30 21.13
N GLY A 143 8.20 -6.70 22.28
CA GLY A 143 7.24 -7.25 23.25
C GLY A 143 5.83 -7.33 22.67
N ASP A 144 5.39 -6.26 22.00
CA ASP A 144 4.09 -6.19 21.33
C ASP A 144 4.01 -7.15 20.12
N LEU A 145 5.07 -7.26 19.31
CA LEU A 145 5.16 -8.21 18.19
C LEU A 145 5.22 -9.68 18.63
N ARG A 146 5.91 -10.00 19.74
CA ARG A 146 5.86 -11.35 20.33
C ARG A 146 4.47 -11.70 20.82
N GLN A 147 3.78 -10.76 21.48
CA GLN A 147 2.37 -10.96 21.83
C GLN A 147 1.49 -11.11 20.59
N GLN A 148 1.77 -10.35 19.53
CA GLN A 148 1.06 -10.47 18.25
C GLN A 148 1.33 -11.82 17.57
N HIS A 149 2.56 -12.35 17.62
CA HIS A 149 2.87 -13.71 17.15
C HIS A 149 2.17 -14.80 17.97
N LEU A 150 2.08 -14.63 19.29
CA LEU A 150 1.29 -15.51 20.17
C LEU A 150 -0.21 -15.45 19.86
N LYS A 151 -0.74 -14.25 19.54
CA LYS A 151 -2.12 -14.06 19.07
C LYS A 151 -2.33 -14.70 17.70
N ASN A 152 -1.42 -14.48 16.75
CA ASN A 152 -1.44 -15.10 15.43
C ASN A 152 -1.39 -16.63 15.52
N GLY A 153 -0.62 -17.19 16.46
CA GLY A 153 -0.62 -18.63 16.74
C GLY A 153 -1.99 -19.16 17.21
N LYS A 154 -2.70 -18.40 18.06
CA LYS A 154 -4.09 -18.72 18.46
C LYS A 154 -5.07 -18.59 17.30
N LEU A 155 -4.92 -17.58 16.46
CA LEU A 155 -5.72 -17.38 15.26
C LEU A 155 -5.54 -18.55 14.28
N VAL A 156 -4.29 -18.94 13.98
CA VAL A 156 -3.98 -20.11 13.13
C VAL A 156 -4.54 -21.39 13.73
N GLY A 157 -4.48 -21.55 15.06
CA GLY A 157 -5.10 -22.67 15.77
C GLY A 157 -6.62 -22.71 15.61
N THR A 158 -7.28 -21.55 15.71
CA THR A 158 -8.73 -21.40 15.54
C THR A 158 -9.14 -21.67 14.09
N ILE A 159 -8.41 -21.12 13.13
CA ILE A 159 -8.61 -21.36 11.69
C ILE A 159 -8.50 -22.86 11.38
N SER A 160 -7.45 -23.51 11.89
CA SER A 160 -7.24 -24.94 11.69
C SER A 160 -8.34 -25.78 12.34
N ALA A 161 -8.84 -25.41 13.52
CA ALA A 161 -9.92 -26.11 14.19
C ALA A 161 -11.24 -26.04 13.39
N GLU A 162 -11.60 -24.87 12.88
CA GLU A 162 -12.81 -24.66 12.08
C GLU A 162 -12.72 -25.36 10.71
N ILE A 163 -11.58 -25.28 10.01
CA ILE A 163 -11.38 -26.00 8.74
C ILE A 163 -11.53 -27.51 8.96
N ASN A 164 -10.93 -28.05 10.03
CA ASN A 164 -11.05 -29.47 10.37
C ASN A 164 -12.49 -29.86 10.75
N SER A 165 -13.24 -28.97 11.41
CA SER A 165 -14.66 -29.16 11.72
C SER A 165 -15.49 -29.27 10.42
N LEU A 166 -15.27 -28.36 9.46
CA LEU A 166 -15.95 -28.38 8.17
C LEU A 166 -15.60 -29.62 7.35
N PHE A 167 -14.33 -30.02 7.31
CA PHE A 167 -13.91 -31.24 6.62
C PHE A 167 -14.61 -32.47 7.18
N ARG A 168 -14.74 -32.59 8.51
CA ARG A 168 -15.47 -33.69 9.15
C ARG A 168 -16.96 -33.65 8.82
N ALA A 169 -17.57 -32.47 8.75
CA ALA A 169 -18.97 -32.34 8.38
C ALA A 169 -19.24 -32.80 6.93
N VAL A 170 -18.35 -32.44 5.99
CA VAL A 170 -18.44 -32.90 4.59
C VAL A 170 -18.31 -34.43 4.52
N LEU A 171 -17.33 -35.02 5.24
CA LEU A 171 -17.14 -36.47 5.26
C LEU A 171 -18.34 -37.21 5.89
N ASP A 172 -18.94 -36.68 6.96
CA ASP A 172 -20.16 -37.25 7.57
C ASP A 172 -21.35 -37.23 6.60
N VAL A 173 -21.53 -36.14 5.85
CA VAL A 173 -22.58 -36.07 4.80
C VAL A 173 -22.31 -37.09 3.70
N GLN A 174 -21.06 -37.22 3.25
CA GLN A 174 -20.67 -38.21 2.23
C GLN A 174 -20.93 -39.65 2.70
N ASP A 175 -20.56 -39.98 3.94
CA ASP A 175 -20.79 -41.30 4.52
C ASP A 175 -22.29 -41.61 4.65
N ARG A 176 -23.10 -40.64 5.06
CA ARG A 176 -24.56 -40.80 5.15
C ARG A 176 -25.21 -41.03 3.78
N LEU A 177 -24.79 -40.29 2.77
CA LEU A 177 -25.26 -40.48 1.39
C LEU A 177 -24.89 -41.87 0.85
N LEU A 178 -23.66 -42.33 1.11
CA LEU A 178 -23.22 -43.67 0.74
C LEU A 178 -24.01 -44.77 1.47
N GLN A 179 -24.28 -44.59 2.76
CA GLN A 179 -25.09 -45.55 3.54
C GLN A 179 -26.53 -45.63 3.06
N ALA A 180 -27.18 -44.49 2.78
CA ALA A 180 -28.53 -44.48 2.24
C ALA A 180 -28.63 -45.12 0.86
N SER A 181 -27.66 -44.84 -0.02
CA SER A 181 -27.57 -45.47 -1.33
C SER A 181 -27.47 -46.99 -1.23
N ARG A 182 -26.67 -47.50 -0.28
CA ARG A 182 -26.54 -48.95 -0.03
C ARG A 182 -27.79 -49.58 0.59
N ALA A 183 -28.53 -48.83 1.41
CA ALA A 183 -29.73 -49.31 2.07
C ALA A 183 -30.99 -49.27 1.17
N GLY A 184 -30.92 -48.66 -0.02
CA GLY A 184 -32.06 -48.49 -0.91
C GLY A 184 -33.15 -47.57 -0.34
N GLY A 185 -32.82 -46.76 0.66
CA GLY A 185 -33.75 -45.82 1.29
C GLY A 185 -33.77 -44.48 0.56
N GLU A 186 -34.96 -43.88 0.40
CA GLU A 186 -35.08 -42.46 0.06
C GLU A 186 -34.53 -41.63 1.24
N MET A 187 -33.41 -40.96 1.00
CA MET A 187 -32.83 -40.03 1.95
C MET A 187 -33.09 -38.61 1.46
N ASP A 188 -33.51 -37.73 2.36
CA ASP A 188 -33.68 -36.31 2.06
C ASP A 188 -32.30 -35.64 1.94
N SER A 189 -31.73 -35.75 0.74
CA SER A 189 -30.45 -35.15 0.39
C SER A 189 -30.48 -33.63 0.52
N LEU A 190 -31.65 -33.01 0.38
CA LEU A 190 -31.87 -31.57 0.52
C LEU A 190 -31.70 -31.13 1.98
N ALA A 191 -32.28 -31.86 2.93
CA ALA A 191 -32.08 -31.59 4.36
C ALA A 191 -30.62 -31.78 4.80
N LEU A 192 -29.90 -32.78 4.26
CA LEU A 192 -28.48 -32.99 4.55
C LEU A 192 -27.59 -31.89 3.97
N LEU A 193 -27.85 -31.46 2.73
CA LEU A 193 -27.14 -30.35 2.10
C LEU A 193 -27.42 -29.03 2.84
N GLN A 194 -28.66 -28.78 3.26
CA GLN A 194 -28.99 -27.59 4.05
C GLN A 194 -28.25 -27.59 5.39
N GLY A 195 -28.23 -28.71 6.11
CA GLY A 195 -27.48 -28.83 7.37
C GLY A 195 -25.96 -28.71 7.21
N LEU A 196 -25.42 -28.91 6.00
CA LEU A 196 -24.03 -28.62 5.67
C LEU A 196 -23.81 -27.12 5.43
N VAL A 197 -24.71 -26.48 4.67
CA VAL A 197 -24.70 -25.03 4.41
C VAL A 197 -24.77 -24.25 5.73
N ASP A 198 -25.69 -24.59 6.63
CA ASP A 198 -25.84 -23.92 7.93
C ASP A 198 -24.56 -24.01 8.79
N ARG A 199 -23.83 -25.14 8.68
CA ARG A 199 -22.53 -25.31 9.35
C ARG A 199 -21.43 -24.49 8.71
N PHE A 200 -21.38 -24.42 7.38
CA PHE A 200 -20.48 -23.51 6.67
C PHE A 200 -20.71 -22.08 7.14
N ASP A 201 -21.96 -21.60 7.16
CA ASP A 201 -22.29 -20.24 7.60
C ASP A 201 -21.86 -19.98 9.04
N THR A 202 -22.08 -20.94 9.94
CA THR A 202 -21.67 -20.83 11.36
C THR A 202 -20.15 -20.77 11.51
N SER A 203 -19.40 -21.67 10.86
CA SER A 203 -17.93 -21.66 10.92
C SER A 203 -17.34 -20.42 10.25
N PHE A 204 -17.92 -19.95 9.14
CA PHE A 204 -17.51 -18.68 8.52
C PHE A 204 -17.77 -17.49 9.45
N ALA A 205 -18.91 -17.43 10.15
CA ALA A 205 -19.20 -16.39 11.12
C ALA A 205 -18.20 -16.40 12.30
N THR A 206 -17.84 -17.59 12.81
CA THR A 206 -16.83 -17.76 13.86
C THR A 206 -15.45 -17.30 13.39
N LEU A 207 -14.99 -17.81 12.24
CA LEU A 207 -13.71 -17.39 11.63
C LEU A 207 -13.65 -15.89 11.42
N ARG A 208 -14.74 -15.29 10.91
CA ARG A 208 -14.85 -13.85 10.69
C ARG A 208 -14.77 -13.07 11.99
N THR A 209 -15.36 -13.57 13.07
CA THR A 209 -15.32 -12.95 14.40
C THR A 209 -13.91 -13.03 15.01
N SER A 210 -13.25 -14.19 14.89
CA SER A 210 -11.87 -14.39 15.36
C SER A 210 -10.87 -13.53 14.58
N LEU A 211 -10.99 -13.49 13.25
CA LEU A 211 -10.18 -12.61 12.39
C LEU A 211 -10.34 -11.13 12.75
N ARG A 212 -11.55 -10.69 13.16
CA ARG A 212 -11.81 -9.31 13.60
C ARG A 212 -11.20 -8.92 14.91
N HIS A 213 -11.13 -9.85 15.87
CA HIS A 213 -10.60 -9.54 17.20
C HIS A 213 -9.07 -9.53 17.20
N ASP A 214 -8.43 -10.39 16.40
CA ASP A 214 -6.97 -10.48 16.37
C ASP A 214 -6.29 -9.51 15.39
N ASN A 215 -7.02 -8.93 14.43
CA ASN A 215 -6.47 -7.98 13.47
C ASN A 215 -6.59 -6.50 13.89
N ARG A 216 -6.82 -6.20 15.18
CA ARG A 216 -6.89 -4.83 15.68
C ARG A 216 -5.57 -4.42 16.33
N THR A 217 -5.02 -3.31 15.88
CA THR A 217 -3.85 -2.65 16.47
C THR A 217 -4.32 -1.66 17.54
N PRO A 218 -3.84 -1.79 18.79
CA PRO A 218 -4.15 -0.81 19.84
C PRO A 218 -3.68 0.59 19.43
N PHE A 219 -4.57 1.59 19.54
CA PHE A 219 -4.26 2.97 19.19
C PHE A 219 -3.05 3.50 19.98
N ALA A 220 -2.94 3.13 21.27
CA ALA A 220 -1.84 3.53 22.13
C ALA A 220 -0.45 3.18 21.55
N ALA A 221 -0.32 2.05 20.84
CA ALA A 221 0.96 1.67 20.21
C ALA A 221 1.28 2.59 19.03
N MET A 222 0.27 2.91 18.21
CA MET A 222 0.42 3.83 17.08
C MET A 222 0.67 5.27 17.53
N TRP A 223 -0.02 5.69 18.59
CA TRP A 223 0.11 7.02 19.18
C TRP A 223 1.55 7.29 19.62
N ARG A 224 2.27 6.32 20.20
CA ARG A 224 3.68 6.51 20.57
C ARG A 224 4.55 6.90 19.37
N ILE A 225 4.31 6.29 18.20
CA ILE A 225 5.04 6.58 16.97
C ILE A 225 4.71 8.00 16.49
N LEU A 226 3.41 8.32 16.40
CA LEU A 226 2.96 9.64 15.97
C LEU A 226 3.43 10.75 16.92
N GLN A 227 3.36 10.50 18.23
CA GLN A 227 3.79 11.42 19.27
C GLN A 227 5.30 11.72 19.14
N GLY A 228 6.13 10.72 18.84
CA GLY A 228 7.57 10.92 18.61
C GLY A 228 7.86 11.86 17.43
N ASP A 229 7.20 11.64 16.29
CA ASP A 229 7.33 12.52 15.11
C ASP A 229 6.83 13.95 15.40
N LEU A 230 5.66 14.07 16.05
CA LEU A 230 5.10 15.37 16.44
C LEU A 230 6.02 16.14 17.41
N GLN A 231 6.62 15.45 18.38
CA GLN A 231 7.60 16.05 19.29
C GLN A 231 8.85 16.52 18.55
N HIS A 232 9.35 15.71 17.60
CA HIS A 232 10.51 16.08 16.79
C HIS A 232 10.22 17.32 15.91
N GLN A 233 9.04 17.38 15.29
CA GLN A 233 8.60 18.54 14.51
C GLN A 233 8.45 19.79 15.38
N ALA A 234 7.86 19.66 16.57
CA ALA A 234 7.75 20.76 17.54
C ALA A 234 9.13 21.33 17.91
N GLN A 235 10.10 20.46 18.18
CA GLN A 235 11.48 20.86 18.49
C GLN A 235 12.14 21.58 17.32
N THR A 236 11.98 21.06 16.10
CA THR A 236 12.54 21.67 14.88
C THR A 236 12.01 23.09 14.65
N LEU A 237 10.74 23.32 15.00
CA LEU A 237 10.08 24.63 14.89
C LEU A 237 10.26 25.51 16.14
N ALA A 238 11.06 25.07 17.12
CA ALA A 238 11.24 25.74 18.42
C ALA A 238 9.94 26.00 19.19
N LEU A 239 8.96 25.11 19.02
CA LEU A 239 7.66 25.12 19.70
C LEU A 239 7.73 24.29 20.98
N ARG A 240 6.92 24.68 21.98
CA ARG A 240 6.75 23.92 23.21
C ARG A 240 5.35 23.31 23.23
N CYS A 241 5.24 22.06 22.79
CA CYS A 241 3.97 21.33 22.76
C CYS A 241 3.96 20.19 23.79
N GLN A 242 2.80 19.95 24.38
CA GLN A 242 2.50 18.79 25.21
C GLN A 242 1.38 18.01 24.51
N PHE A 243 1.68 16.78 24.13
CA PHE A 243 0.75 15.89 23.45
C PHE A 243 0.17 14.89 24.44
N THR A 244 -1.16 14.77 24.51
CA THR A 244 -1.83 13.81 25.39
C THR A 244 -2.70 12.83 24.60
N ASP A 245 -2.75 11.57 25.05
CA ASP A 245 -3.70 10.59 24.54
C ASP A 245 -4.99 10.67 25.38
N ALA A 246 -6.06 11.14 24.76
CA ALA A 246 -7.40 11.23 25.34
C ALA A 246 -8.34 10.14 24.81
N SER A 247 -7.79 9.08 24.21
CA SER A 247 -8.53 7.94 23.68
C SER A 247 -8.94 6.96 24.78
N PRO A 248 -10.05 6.21 24.60
CA PRO A 248 -10.35 5.07 25.45
C PRO A 248 -9.17 4.07 25.49
N PRO A 249 -8.87 3.43 26.63
CA PRO A 249 -7.73 2.51 26.75
C PRO A 249 -7.85 1.26 25.86
N ASP A 250 -9.06 0.94 25.41
CA ASP A 250 -9.39 -0.16 24.50
C ASP A 250 -9.57 0.30 23.04
N ALA A 251 -9.29 1.56 22.72
CA ALA A 251 -9.33 2.05 21.34
C ALA A 251 -8.34 1.25 20.48
N ALA A 252 -8.87 0.58 19.47
CA ALA A 252 -8.10 -0.26 18.57
C ALA A 252 -8.64 -0.15 17.15
N ILE A 253 -7.72 -0.04 16.20
CA ILE A 253 -8.00 0.18 14.78
C ILE A 253 -7.68 -1.10 14.03
N ASP A 254 -8.48 -1.46 13.03
CA ASP A 254 -8.15 -2.59 12.15
C ASP A 254 -6.77 -2.35 11.50
N ALA A 255 -5.89 -3.34 11.59
CA ALA A 255 -4.51 -3.28 11.11
C ALA A 255 -4.42 -2.91 9.62
N GLN A 256 -5.45 -3.21 8.83
CA GLN A 256 -5.47 -2.80 7.42
C GLN A 256 -5.72 -1.30 7.24
N HIS A 257 -6.50 -0.66 8.12
CA HIS A 257 -6.60 0.79 8.08
C HIS A 257 -5.35 1.45 8.61
N VAL A 258 -4.60 0.81 9.50
CA VAL A 258 -3.41 1.43 10.09
C VAL A 258 -2.48 1.96 9.00
N GLU A 259 -2.19 1.14 8.01
CA GLU A 259 -1.31 1.54 6.90
C GLU A 259 -1.88 2.73 6.11
N SER A 260 -3.17 2.67 5.76
CA SER A 260 -3.85 3.74 5.01
C SER A 260 -3.99 5.04 5.81
N LEU A 261 -4.22 4.93 7.13
CA LEU A 261 -4.48 6.05 8.02
C LEU A 261 -3.20 6.73 8.49
N LEU A 262 -2.07 6.02 8.61
CA LEU A 262 -0.81 6.60 9.07
C LEU A 262 -0.41 7.83 8.24
N GLY A 263 -0.55 7.76 6.92
CA GLY A 263 -0.30 8.90 6.03
C GLY A 263 -1.19 10.11 6.37
N CYS A 264 -2.48 9.88 6.58
CA CYS A 264 -3.43 10.92 6.98
C CYS A 264 -3.08 11.53 8.33
N TRP A 265 -2.63 10.71 9.28
CA TRP A 265 -2.31 11.16 10.64
C TRP A 265 -1.04 11.99 10.67
N PHE A 266 -0.01 11.60 9.93
CA PHE A 266 1.19 12.42 9.77
C PHE A 266 0.88 13.72 9.03
N ALA A 267 0.04 13.67 7.98
CA ALA A 267 -0.40 14.88 7.28
C ALA A 267 -1.18 15.83 8.22
N ALA A 268 -2.11 15.28 9.02
CA ALA A 268 -2.91 16.04 9.98
C ALA A 268 -2.03 16.63 11.09
N GLY A 269 -1.12 15.83 11.63
CA GLY A 269 -0.14 16.27 12.62
C GLY A 269 0.74 17.40 12.11
N ARG A 270 1.30 17.24 10.91
CA ARG A 270 2.07 18.31 10.23
C ARG A 270 1.22 19.54 9.96
N PHE A 271 -0.02 19.37 9.52
CA PHE A 271 -0.94 20.48 9.31
C PHE A 271 -1.16 21.26 10.60
N LEU A 272 -1.32 20.62 11.75
CA LEU A 272 -1.45 21.33 13.02
C LEU A 272 -0.17 22.10 13.39
N MET A 273 1.00 21.47 13.19
CA MET A 273 2.30 22.03 13.57
C MET A 273 2.79 23.14 12.63
N LEU A 274 2.57 22.98 11.32
CA LEU A 274 2.99 23.93 10.27
C LEU A 274 1.89 24.94 9.92
N GLY A 275 0.63 24.54 10.02
CA GLY A 275 -0.56 25.29 9.59
C GLY A 275 -1.10 26.30 10.60
N LEU A 276 -0.24 26.81 11.49
CA LEU A 276 -0.49 28.00 12.33
C LEU A 276 -1.50 27.88 13.48
N THR A 277 -1.90 26.66 13.86
CA THR A 277 -2.45 26.48 15.21
C THR A 277 -1.35 26.59 16.26
N ALA A 278 -0.10 26.36 15.88
CA ALA A 278 1.03 26.41 16.78
C ALA A 278 1.46 27.84 17.14
N GLU A 279 1.53 28.15 18.44
CA GLU A 279 2.00 29.45 18.94
C GLU A 279 3.41 29.34 19.52
N THR A 280 4.25 30.32 19.20
CA THR A 280 5.54 30.49 19.88
C THR A 280 5.33 30.84 21.36
N THR A 281 6.32 30.58 22.20
CA THR A 281 6.26 30.94 23.63
C THR A 281 6.00 32.44 23.86
N VAL A 282 6.43 33.30 22.94
CA VAL A 282 6.17 34.75 22.99
C VAL A 282 4.68 35.02 22.75
N GLN A 283 4.11 34.50 21.68
CA GLN A 283 2.68 34.66 21.33
C GLN A 283 1.77 34.11 22.43
N ARG A 284 2.11 32.96 23.02
CA ARG A 284 1.32 32.38 24.12
C ARG A 284 1.35 33.27 25.36
N ARG A 285 2.51 33.84 25.70
CA ARG A 285 2.64 34.80 26.80
C ARG A 285 1.84 36.09 26.54
N GLU A 286 1.84 36.60 25.31
CA GLU A 286 1.05 37.78 24.93
C GLU A 286 -0.46 37.56 25.08
N ARG A 287 -0.90 36.31 24.97
CA ARG A 287 -2.31 35.88 25.07
C ARG A 287 -2.69 35.30 26.43
N ASP A 288 -1.81 35.43 27.43
CA ASP A 288 -2.00 34.87 28.78
C ASP A 288 -2.31 33.35 28.79
N LYS A 289 -1.75 32.61 27.82
CA LYS A 289 -1.87 31.14 27.73
C LYS A 289 -0.67 30.45 28.40
N SER A 290 -0.82 29.17 28.69
CA SER A 290 0.29 28.30 29.16
C SER A 290 1.50 28.41 28.24
N LEU A 291 2.74 28.32 28.77
CA LEU A 291 3.94 28.33 27.93
C LEU A 291 4.05 27.09 27.02
N HIS A 292 3.33 26.03 27.37
CA HIS A 292 3.17 24.83 26.55
C HIS A 292 1.83 24.87 25.85
N GLN A 293 1.82 24.61 24.55
CA GLN A 293 0.62 24.33 23.78
C GLN A 293 0.16 22.91 24.07
N HIS A 294 -1.12 22.74 24.36
CA HIS A 294 -1.68 21.43 24.64
C HIS A 294 -2.37 20.92 23.37
N VAL A 295 -2.02 19.69 22.99
CA VAL A 295 -2.65 18.98 21.87
C VAL A 295 -3.16 17.64 22.39
N ASP A 296 -4.48 17.53 22.49
CA ASP A 296 -5.15 16.32 22.92
C ASP A 296 -5.57 15.51 21.69
N VAL A 297 -5.12 14.26 21.62
CA VAL A 297 -5.44 13.36 20.53
C VAL A 297 -6.38 12.29 21.02
N ARG A 298 -7.53 12.16 20.36
CA ARG A 298 -8.56 11.18 20.71
C ARG A 298 -8.95 10.38 19.50
N CYS A 299 -8.72 9.07 19.58
CA CYS A 299 -9.27 8.08 18.67
C CYS A 299 -10.53 7.45 19.26
N THR A 300 -11.60 7.39 18.49
CA THR A 300 -12.78 6.58 18.82
C THR A 300 -13.15 5.69 17.66
N VAL A 301 -13.50 4.43 17.93
CA VAL A 301 -13.88 3.47 16.89
C VAL A 301 -15.27 2.95 17.22
N ALA A 302 -16.27 3.40 16.48
CA ALA A 302 -17.65 2.91 16.51
C ALA A 302 -17.87 1.85 15.41
N PRO A 303 -18.98 1.08 15.44
CA PRO A 303 -19.27 0.04 14.45
C PRO A 303 -19.35 0.56 13.00
N ASP A 304 -19.70 1.82 12.83
CA ASP A 304 -20.00 2.46 11.56
C ASP A 304 -19.06 3.61 11.20
N CYS A 305 -18.25 4.09 12.13
CA CYS A 305 -17.30 5.18 11.91
C CYS A 305 -16.12 5.08 12.88
N GLY A 306 -14.90 5.23 12.37
CA GLY A 306 -13.74 5.57 13.19
C GLY A 306 -13.45 7.07 13.09
N THR A 307 -13.05 7.67 14.21
CA THR A 307 -12.64 9.07 14.25
C THR A 307 -11.29 9.21 14.94
N LEU A 308 -10.48 10.14 14.43
CA LEU A 308 -9.26 10.62 15.07
C LEU A 308 -9.36 12.14 15.12
N SER A 309 -9.45 12.66 16.33
CA SER A 309 -9.55 14.08 16.59
C SER A 309 -8.27 14.59 17.24
N PHE A 310 -7.81 15.74 16.77
CA PHE A 310 -6.74 16.52 17.35
C PHE A 310 -7.35 17.82 17.83
N HIS A 311 -7.35 18.01 19.14
CA HIS A 311 -7.82 19.24 19.77
C HIS A 311 -6.62 20.02 20.29
N ASP A 312 -6.47 21.27 19.86
CA ASP A 312 -5.39 22.14 20.32
C ASP A 312 -5.92 23.45 20.91
N ASP A 313 -5.19 23.98 21.90
CA ASP A 313 -5.51 25.26 22.56
C ASP A 313 -4.87 26.48 21.88
N GLY A 314 -4.57 26.38 20.59
CA GLY A 314 -3.99 27.41 19.75
C GLY A 314 -5.01 28.46 19.26
N PRO A 315 -4.60 29.35 18.34
CA PRO A 315 -5.46 30.38 17.74
C PRO A 315 -6.53 29.81 16.80
N GLY A 316 -6.30 28.59 16.31
CA GLY A 316 -6.92 28.10 15.08
C GLY A 316 -6.51 28.88 13.82
N LEU A 317 -7.19 28.62 12.70
CA LEU A 317 -6.96 29.28 11.42
C LEU A 317 -7.65 30.66 11.40
N ALA A 318 -6.91 31.76 11.33
CA ALA A 318 -7.56 33.06 11.14
C ALA A 318 -8.22 33.11 9.73
N PRO A 319 -9.55 33.30 9.59
CA PRO A 319 -10.23 33.20 8.29
C PRO A 319 -9.69 34.14 7.21
N ALA A 320 -9.16 35.30 7.62
CA ALA A 320 -8.57 36.30 6.72
C ALA A 320 -7.08 36.10 6.42
N ALA A 321 -6.41 35.16 7.11
CA ALA A 321 -4.97 34.92 7.01
C ALA A 321 -4.63 33.52 6.49
N PHE A 322 -5.53 32.93 5.68
CA PHE A 322 -5.20 31.74 4.90
C PHE A 322 -4.12 32.09 3.87
N GLN A 323 -2.87 32.10 4.33
CA GLN A 323 -1.70 32.40 3.51
C GLN A 323 -1.46 31.26 2.51
N ALA A 324 -0.77 31.53 1.41
CA ALA A 324 -0.55 30.54 0.34
C ALA A 324 0.01 29.20 0.86
N GLY A 325 0.89 29.20 1.86
CA GLY A 325 1.43 27.96 2.45
C GLY A 325 0.43 27.16 3.31
N GLN A 326 -0.63 27.80 3.83
CA GLN A 326 -1.70 27.11 4.58
C GLN A 326 -2.64 26.38 3.65
N ALA A 327 -2.96 27.01 2.51
CA ALA A 327 -3.75 26.39 1.47
C ALA A 327 -3.05 25.13 0.95
N GLU A 328 -1.76 25.19 0.65
CA GLU A 328 -1.02 24.03 0.17
C GLU A 328 -0.99 22.88 1.20
N ALA A 329 -0.77 23.19 2.48
CA ALA A 329 -0.77 22.18 3.54
C ALA A 329 -2.16 21.56 3.76
N TRP A 330 -3.23 22.36 3.69
CA TRP A 330 -4.61 21.90 3.77
C TRP A 330 -4.98 21.04 2.57
N ASP A 331 -4.70 21.51 1.35
CA ASP A 331 -4.99 20.80 0.10
C ASP A 331 -4.28 19.44 0.09
N ARG A 332 -3.02 19.40 0.54
CA ARG A 332 -2.28 18.14 0.69
C ARG A 332 -2.88 17.22 1.75
N LEU A 333 -3.38 17.75 2.87
CA LEU A 333 -4.08 16.95 3.88
C LEU A 333 -5.36 16.35 3.29
N ILE A 334 -6.15 17.16 2.58
CA ILE A 334 -7.39 16.72 1.92
C ILE A 334 -7.09 15.67 0.86
N GLU A 335 -6.07 15.87 0.03
CA GLU A 335 -5.63 14.92 -0.99
C GLU A 335 -5.26 13.56 -0.38
N VAL A 336 -4.39 13.56 0.63
CA VAL A 336 -3.96 12.33 1.33
C VAL A 336 -5.15 11.63 2.00
N CYS A 337 -6.06 12.38 2.60
CA CYS A 337 -7.25 11.82 3.27
C CYS A 337 -8.25 11.25 2.25
N ASN A 338 -8.55 11.98 1.17
CA ASN A 338 -9.46 11.53 0.12
C ASN A 338 -8.95 10.25 -0.56
N ALA A 339 -7.63 10.12 -0.76
CA ALA A 339 -7.01 8.93 -1.35
C ALA A 339 -7.31 7.64 -0.56
N VAL A 340 -7.65 7.75 0.72
CA VAL A 340 -8.01 6.61 1.58
C VAL A 340 -9.42 6.72 2.16
N CYS A 341 -10.29 7.51 1.52
CA CYS A 341 -11.69 7.71 1.92
C CYS A 341 -11.87 8.21 3.37
N VAL A 342 -10.94 9.04 3.84
CA VAL A 342 -11.04 9.76 5.11
C VAL A 342 -11.63 11.13 4.84
N THR A 343 -12.72 11.49 5.52
CA THR A 343 -13.25 12.86 5.51
C THR A 343 -12.58 13.68 6.59
N VAL A 344 -12.28 14.94 6.28
CA VAL A 344 -11.63 15.87 7.20
C VAL A 344 -12.61 16.97 7.58
N ASP A 345 -12.88 17.11 8.87
CA ASP A 345 -13.66 18.20 9.44
C ASP A 345 -12.74 19.09 10.28
N TYR A 346 -12.83 20.41 10.11
CA TYR A 346 -12.10 21.38 10.95
C TYR A 346 -13.08 22.35 11.61
N VAL A 347 -13.02 22.42 12.93
CA VAL A 347 -13.86 23.32 13.72
C VAL A 347 -12.96 24.19 14.59
N GLN A 348 -13.19 25.49 14.55
CA GLN A 348 -12.47 26.47 15.35
C GLN A 348 -13.42 27.21 16.26
N VAL A 349 -12.95 27.50 17.47
CA VAL A 349 -13.66 28.31 18.46
C VAL A 349 -12.88 29.61 18.63
N ASP A 350 -13.35 30.68 18.00
CA ASP A 350 -12.94 32.10 18.11
C ASP A 350 -11.56 32.40 18.76
N GLY A 351 -10.47 31.87 18.20
CA GLY A 351 -9.12 32.20 18.67
C GLY A 351 -8.64 31.44 19.92
N GLU A 352 -9.49 30.61 20.51
CA GLU A 352 -9.23 29.91 21.77
C GLU A 352 -8.77 28.47 21.54
N SER A 353 -9.38 27.77 20.57
CA SER A 353 -9.04 26.39 20.26
C SER A 353 -9.42 26.00 18.84
N ALA A 354 -8.82 24.92 18.36
CA ALA A 354 -9.20 24.27 17.11
C ALA A 354 -9.30 22.76 17.30
N THR A 355 -10.15 22.14 16.48
CA THR A 355 -10.34 20.70 16.44
C THR A 355 -10.33 20.22 15.00
N LEU A 356 -9.33 19.43 14.65
CA LEU A 356 -9.26 18.71 13.39
C LEU A 356 -9.76 17.28 13.62
N THR A 357 -10.80 16.86 12.92
CA THR A 357 -11.36 15.52 13.00
C THR A 357 -11.22 14.80 11.67
N LEU A 358 -10.47 13.72 11.67
CA LEU A 358 -10.44 12.74 10.60
C LEU A 358 -11.52 11.70 10.88
N ARG A 359 -12.39 11.42 9.90
CA ARG A 359 -13.40 10.36 10.01
C ARG A 359 -13.21 9.37 8.87
N TRP A 360 -13.25 8.09 9.18
CA TRP A 360 -13.23 7.03 8.19
C TRP A 360 -14.39 6.08 8.42
N ALA A 361 -14.88 5.49 7.33
CA ALA A 361 -15.74 4.33 7.45
C ALA A 361 -14.88 3.13 7.86
N PRO A 362 -15.28 2.33 8.85
CA PRO A 362 -14.58 1.10 9.16
C PRO A 362 -14.69 0.16 7.97
N PHE A 363 -13.59 -0.49 7.62
CA PHE A 363 -13.46 -1.58 6.66
C PHE A 363 -14.54 -2.62 6.93
N ARG A 364 -15.62 -2.54 6.17
CA ARG A 364 -16.69 -3.52 6.23
C ARG A 364 -16.29 -4.68 5.33
N TYR A 365 -15.55 -5.64 5.89
CA TYR A 365 -15.47 -6.99 5.31
C TYR A 365 -16.85 -7.61 5.03
N GLU A 366 -17.91 -7.09 5.64
CA GLU A 366 -19.25 -7.66 5.63
C GLU A 366 -20.10 -7.25 4.44
N GLN A 367 -19.80 -6.13 3.80
CA GLN A 367 -20.64 -5.63 2.73
C GLN A 367 -19.91 -5.90 1.42
N ALA A 368 -19.98 -7.16 1.00
CA ALA A 368 -19.74 -7.49 -0.39
C ALA A 368 -20.72 -6.62 -1.21
N GLU A 369 -20.18 -5.67 -1.97
CA GLU A 369 -20.98 -4.89 -2.88
C GLU A 369 -21.38 -5.82 -4.01
N ALA A 370 -22.67 -5.80 -4.38
CA ALA A 370 -23.11 -6.44 -5.60
C ALA A 370 -22.60 -5.59 -6.77
N LEU A 371 -21.67 -6.14 -7.54
CA LEU A 371 -21.06 -5.51 -8.70
C LEU A 371 -21.54 -6.19 -9.98
N MET A 372 -21.84 -5.39 -10.99
CA MET A 372 -21.98 -5.84 -12.35
C MET A 372 -20.61 -5.72 -13.01
N ILE A 373 -20.00 -6.86 -13.34
CA ILE A 373 -18.73 -6.91 -14.03
C ILE A 373 -18.97 -6.68 -15.51
N VAL A 374 -18.38 -5.62 -16.04
CA VAL A 374 -18.52 -5.17 -17.43
C VAL A 374 -17.16 -5.12 -18.11
N ARG A 375 -17.16 -5.23 -19.44
CA ARG A 375 -15.96 -5.04 -20.25
C ARG A 375 -15.99 -3.68 -20.93
N HIS A 376 -14.85 -3.02 -20.97
CA HIS A 376 -14.64 -1.84 -21.81
C HIS A 376 -13.18 -1.76 -22.26
N GLY A 377 -12.94 -1.66 -23.57
CA GLY A 377 -11.58 -1.60 -24.12
C GLY A 377 -10.72 -2.83 -23.77
N GLY A 378 -11.36 -3.99 -23.59
CA GLY A 378 -10.69 -5.23 -23.15
C GLY A 378 -10.40 -5.33 -21.65
N ALA A 379 -10.61 -4.26 -20.87
CA ALA A 379 -10.46 -4.26 -19.41
C ALA A 379 -11.77 -4.64 -18.70
N LEU A 380 -11.66 -5.04 -17.42
CA LEU A 380 -12.78 -5.40 -16.57
C LEU A 380 -13.05 -4.33 -15.52
N TYR A 381 -14.30 -3.85 -15.50
CA TYR A 381 -14.78 -2.90 -14.51
C TYR A 381 -15.91 -3.48 -13.70
N GLY A 382 -16.00 -3.09 -12.42
CA GLY A 382 -17.14 -3.37 -11.56
C GLY A 382 -18.01 -2.12 -11.44
N LEU A 383 -19.30 -2.24 -11.74
CA LEU A 383 -20.28 -1.18 -11.52
C LEU A 383 -21.19 -1.56 -10.35
N PRO A 384 -21.39 -0.69 -9.33
CA PRO A 384 -22.27 -0.98 -8.20
C PRO A 384 -23.72 -1.19 -8.64
N VAL A 385 -24.25 -2.40 -8.47
CA VAL A 385 -25.59 -2.78 -8.97
C VAL A 385 -26.70 -1.93 -8.37
N ALA A 386 -26.53 -1.50 -7.12
CA ALA A 386 -27.48 -0.61 -6.44
C ALA A 386 -27.69 0.73 -7.17
N GLN A 387 -26.75 1.15 -8.01
CA GLN A 387 -26.81 2.39 -8.77
C GLN A 387 -27.16 2.16 -10.24
N ILE A 388 -27.22 0.91 -10.71
CA ILE A 388 -27.56 0.58 -12.10
C ILE A 388 -29.08 0.39 -12.21
N SER A 389 -29.72 1.31 -12.91
CA SER A 389 -31.15 1.18 -13.25
C SER A 389 -31.38 0.17 -14.39
N ARG A 390 -30.49 0.15 -15.40
CA ARG A 390 -30.62 -0.74 -16.57
C ARG A 390 -29.32 -0.84 -17.37
N VAL A 391 -29.18 -1.90 -18.16
CA VAL A 391 -28.20 -1.97 -19.26
C VAL A 391 -28.95 -2.05 -20.60
N VAL A 392 -28.55 -1.23 -21.57
CA VAL A 392 -29.22 -1.10 -22.87
C VAL A 392 -28.21 -1.13 -24.01
N ALA A 393 -28.61 -1.62 -25.18
CA ALA A 393 -27.78 -1.53 -26.38
C ALA A 393 -27.67 -0.07 -26.86
N VAL A 394 -26.49 0.30 -27.38
CA VAL A 394 -26.23 1.63 -27.94
C VAL A 394 -26.36 1.55 -29.45
N GLU A 395 -27.36 2.22 -30.00
CA GLU A 395 -27.52 2.31 -31.45
C GLU A 395 -26.52 3.31 -32.06
N PRO A 396 -26.03 3.07 -33.29
CA PRO A 396 -25.23 4.06 -34.01
C PRO A 396 -25.95 5.42 -34.08
N GLY A 397 -25.31 6.47 -33.58
CA GLY A 397 -25.89 7.83 -33.54
C GLY A 397 -26.80 8.13 -32.34
N ALA A 398 -26.90 7.24 -31.35
CA ALA A 398 -27.63 7.49 -30.11
C ALA A 398 -26.99 8.57 -29.21
N LEU A 399 -25.70 8.85 -29.43
CA LEU A 399 -24.97 9.92 -28.75
C LEU A 399 -25.16 11.25 -29.49
N ARG A 400 -25.59 12.27 -28.76
CA ARG A 400 -25.73 13.64 -29.26
C ARG A 400 -24.86 14.57 -28.44
N GLN A 401 -24.16 15.50 -29.08
CA GLN A 401 -23.53 16.59 -28.36
C GLN A 401 -24.53 17.70 -28.06
N VAL A 402 -24.60 18.11 -26.79
CA VAL A 402 -25.38 19.26 -26.34
C VAL A 402 -24.45 20.11 -25.47
N ALA A 403 -24.23 21.36 -25.86
CA ALA A 403 -23.29 22.27 -25.19
C ALA A 403 -21.89 21.64 -24.97
N GLY A 404 -21.36 20.98 -25.98
CA GLY A 404 -20.03 20.32 -25.94
C GLY A 404 -19.98 19.01 -25.17
N SER A 405 -21.08 18.60 -24.53
CA SER A 405 -21.14 17.40 -23.69
C SER A 405 -21.88 16.28 -24.40
N PRO A 406 -21.35 15.05 -24.42
CA PRO A 406 -22.07 13.92 -24.99
C PRO A 406 -23.26 13.52 -24.08
N LEU A 407 -24.43 13.39 -24.69
CA LEU A 407 -25.65 12.91 -24.06
C LEU A 407 -26.16 11.67 -24.77
N PHE A 408 -26.49 10.64 -23.98
CA PHE A 408 -27.16 9.44 -24.44
C PHE A 408 -28.66 9.58 -24.22
N HIS A 409 -29.44 9.52 -25.29
CA HIS A 409 -30.90 9.57 -25.20
C HIS A 409 -31.46 8.16 -25.19
N TRP A 410 -32.19 7.82 -24.14
CA TRP A 410 -32.90 6.55 -24.05
C TRP A 410 -34.33 6.78 -23.59
N GLN A 411 -35.27 6.34 -24.42
CA GLN A 411 -36.69 6.68 -24.29
C GLN A 411 -36.89 8.20 -24.25
N GLN A 412 -37.57 8.73 -23.22
CA GLN A 412 -37.84 10.16 -23.05
C GLN A 412 -36.83 10.87 -22.13
N HIS A 413 -35.71 10.22 -21.83
CA HIS A 413 -34.73 10.72 -20.88
C HIS A 413 -33.36 10.93 -21.52
N ALA A 414 -32.68 12.00 -21.10
CA ALA A 414 -31.29 12.26 -21.44
C ALA A 414 -30.41 11.84 -20.28
N TYR A 415 -29.34 11.11 -20.60
CA TYR A 415 -28.32 10.66 -19.66
C TYR A 415 -26.99 11.30 -20.03
N GLY A 416 -26.25 11.75 -19.03
CA GLY A 416 -24.87 12.19 -19.21
C GLY A 416 -23.99 11.03 -19.63
N TRP A 417 -23.35 11.12 -20.80
CA TRP A 417 -22.49 10.05 -21.28
C TRP A 417 -21.10 10.12 -20.64
N ILE A 418 -20.62 8.97 -20.15
CA ILE A 418 -19.29 8.81 -19.57
C ILE A 418 -18.60 7.65 -20.27
N GLU A 419 -17.40 7.91 -20.78
CA GLU A 419 -16.49 6.86 -21.24
C GLU A 419 -15.53 6.49 -20.12
N LEU A 420 -15.35 5.19 -19.87
CA LEU A 420 -14.43 4.74 -18.84
C LEU A 420 -12.98 4.97 -19.29
N PRO A 421 -12.08 5.39 -18.38
CA PRO A 421 -10.68 5.63 -18.73
C PRO A 421 -10.02 4.31 -19.14
N ARG A 422 -9.16 4.35 -20.16
CA ARG A 422 -8.29 3.20 -20.48
C ARG A 422 -7.37 2.96 -19.27
N PRO A 423 -7.26 1.74 -18.75
CA PRO A 423 -6.25 1.47 -17.72
C PRO A 423 -4.88 1.76 -18.33
N LEU A 424 -4.03 2.50 -17.60
CA LEU A 424 -2.71 2.98 -18.03
C LEU A 424 -1.79 1.88 -18.60
N ALA A 425 -2.07 0.60 -18.34
CA ALA A 425 -1.28 -0.56 -18.78
C ALA A 425 -1.78 -1.28 -20.05
N LEU A 426 -2.90 -0.85 -20.66
CA LEU A 426 -3.45 -1.48 -21.87
C LEU A 426 -3.40 -0.53 -23.09
N THR A 427 -2.29 0.20 -23.24
CA THR A 427 -1.96 0.94 -24.46
C THR A 427 -1.55 -0.04 -25.56
N VAL A 428 -2.52 -0.80 -26.07
CA VAL A 428 -2.42 -1.37 -27.40
C VAL A 428 -3.14 -0.38 -28.31
N ASP A 429 -2.46 0.12 -29.35
CA ASP A 429 -2.94 1.09 -30.35
C ASP A 429 -4.14 0.60 -31.20
N SER A 430 -4.90 -0.40 -30.73
CA SER A 430 -6.14 -0.80 -31.38
C SER A 430 -7.16 0.32 -31.27
N GLU A 431 -7.69 0.77 -32.41
CA GLU A 431 -8.91 1.58 -32.47
C GLU A 431 -9.97 0.93 -31.58
N ILE A 432 -10.41 1.66 -30.55
CA ILE A 432 -11.46 1.17 -29.67
C ILE A 432 -12.76 1.20 -30.47
N ALA A 433 -13.37 0.03 -30.64
CA ALA A 433 -14.71 -0.06 -31.16
C ALA A 433 -15.64 0.75 -30.27
N ALA A 434 -16.56 1.52 -30.87
CA ALA A 434 -17.56 2.25 -30.11
C ALA A 434 -18.30 1.29 -29.17
N PRO A 435 -18.57 1.69 -27.91
CA PRO A 435 -19.23 0.82 -26.94
C PRO A 435 -20.59 0.38 -27.48
N SER A 436 -20.86 -0.92 -27.35
CA SER A 436 -22.07 -1.55 -27.88
C SER A 436 -23.25 -1.47 -26.91
N HIS A 437 -23.00 -1.16 -25.64
CA HIS A 437 -23.98 -1.06 -24.58
C HIS A 437 -23.73 0.15 -23.68
N ALA A 438 -24.75 0.53 -22.91
CA ALA A 438 -24.70 1.56 -21.90
C ALA A 438 -25.29 1.04 -20.59
N ALA A 439 -24.56 1.17 -19.49
CA ALA A 439 -25.11 1.04 -18.15
C ALA A 439 -25.72 2.38 -17.72
N LEU A 440 -27.02 2.40 -17.43
CA LEU A 440 -27.77 3.58 -17.02
C LEU A 440 -27.81 3.65 -15.49
N LEU A 441 -27.33 4.75 -14.92
CA LEU A 441 -27.21 4.96 -13.49
C LEU A 441 -28.05 6.15 -13.03
N GLU A 442 -28.56 6.07 -11.79
CA GLU A 442 -29.17 7.19 -11.08
C GLU A 442 -28.35 7.47 -9.80
N VAL A 443 -27.73 8.64 -9.71
CA VAL A 443 -26.81 9.03 -8.63
C VAL A 443 -27.23 10.39 -8.09
N ASP A 444 -27.74 10.41 -6.85
CA ASP A 444 -28.34 11.59 -6.20
C ASP A 444 -29.32 12.38 -7.09
N GLY A 445 -30.13 11.67 -7.87
CA GLY A 445 -31.12 12.26 -8.78
C GLY A 445 -30.58 12.66 -10.16
N GLU A 446 -29.28 12.57 -10.40
CA GLU A 446 -28.71 12.72 -11.73
C GLU A 446 -28.70 11.41 -12.52
N ARG A 447 -28.85 11.52 -13.84
CA ARG A 447 -28.90 10.39 -14.77
C ARG A 447 -27.63 10.31 -15.59
N LEU A 448 -26.89 9.21 -15.41
CA LEU A 448 -25.62 8.95 -16.08
C LEU A 448 -25.72 7.69 -16.95
N ALA A 449 -24.97 7.64 -18.04
CA ALA A 449 -24.83 6.48 -18.90
C ALA A 449 -23.34 6.20 -19.10
N ILE A 450 -22.89 5.02 -18.68
CA ILE A 450 -21.50 4.57 -18.86
C ILE A 450 -21.45 3.66 -20.08
N GLY A 451 -20.64 4.01 -21.07
CA GLY A 451 -20.40 3.18 -22.25
C GLY A 451 -19.60 1.92 -21.91
N ILE A 452 -20.11 0.75 -22.31
CA ILE A 452 -19.48 -0.55 -22.07
C ILE A 452 -19.57 -1.43 -23.32
N ASP A 453 -18.65 -2.38 -23.45
CA ASP A 453 -18.61 -3.34 -24.57
C ASP A 453 -19.54 -4.53 -24.32
N GLY A 454 -19.83 -4.83 -23.06
CA GLY A 454 -20.73 -5.90 -22.66
C GLY A 454 -20.71 -6.18 -21.16
N VAL A 455 -21.68 -6.98 -20.72
CA VAL A 455 -21.79 -7.47 -19.33
C VAL A 455 -21.23 -8.89 -19.28
N GLU A 456 -20.36 -9.16 -18.31
CA GLU A 456 -19.80 -10.49 -18.10
C GLU A 456 -20.59 -11.27 -17.05
N GLN A 457 -20.71 -10.73 -15.85
CA GLN A 457 -21.35 -11.44 -14.72
C GLN A 457 -21.78 -10.48 -13.61
N LEU A 458 -22.72 -10.95 -12.78
CA LEU A 458 -23.00 -10.36 -11.46
C LEU A 458 -22.04 -10.98 -10.44
N HIS A 459 -21.44 -10.17 -9.57
CA HIS A 459 -20.44 -10.62 -8.62
C HIS A 459 -20.58 -9.87 -7.29
N ALA A 460 -20.71 -10.60 -6.19
CA ALA A 460 -20.58 -10.01 -4.86
C ALA A 460 -19.09 -9.94 -4.52
N ALA A 461 -18.55 -8.74 -4.29
CA ALA A 461 -17.13 -8.54 -4.05
C ALA A 461 -16.85 -7.57 -2.92
N ILE A 462 -15.75 -7.80 -2.20
CA ILE A 462 -15.23 -6.85 -1.22
C ILE A 462 -14.38 -5.84 -1.99
N VAL A 463 -14.92 -4.64 -2.12
CA VAL A 463 -14.23 -3.52 -2.79
C VAL A 463 -13.18 -2.95 -1.84
N GLN A 464 -11.94 -2.89 -2.30
CA GLN A 464 -10.83 -2.33 -1.55
C GLN A 464 -10.36 -1.02 -2.21
N PRO A 465 -9.83 -0.06 -1.43
CA PRO A 465 -9.06 1.03 -2.00
C PRO A 465 -7.88 0.44 -2.79
N VAL A 466 -7.56 0.99 -3.96
CA VAL A 466 -6.32 0.63 -4.64
C VAL A 466 -5.19 1.40 -3.95
N THR A 467 -4.67 0.84 -2.85
CA THR A 467 -3.64 1.52 -2.04
C THR A 467 -2.32 1.67 -2.79
N THR A 468 -1.61 2.79 -2.53
CA THR A 468 -0.17 3.13 -2.68
C THR A 468 0.63 2.75 -3.93
N MET A 469 0.31 1.69 -4.66
CA MET A 469 0.95 1.35 -5.94
C MET A 469 0.33 2.09 -7.15
N ALA A 470 -0.67 2.93 -6.92
CA ALA A 470 -1.49 3.55 -7.95
C ALA A 470 -1.84 5.01 -7.65
N PHE A 471 -0.86 5.82 -7.22
CA PHE A 471 -1.06 7.26 -6.93
C PHE A 471 -1.62 8.05 -8.12
N ASP A 472 -1.45 7.56 -9.35
CA ASP A 472 -1.97 8.20 -10.57
C ASP A 472 -3.34 7.66 -11.03
N MET A 473 -3.98 6.77 -10.27
CA MET A 473 -5.31 6.31 -10.67
C MET A 473 -6.38 7.34 -10.30
N PRO A 474 -7.35 7.58 -11.21
CA PRO A 474 -8.45 8.48 -10.93
C PRO A 474 -9.18 8.09 -9.64
N PRO A 475 -9.58 9.06 -8.81
CA PRO A 475 -10.09 8.79 -7.46
C PRO A 475 -11.40 7.97 -7.48
N TYR A 476 -12.13 8.00 -8.60
CA TYR A 476 -13.34 7.21 -8.82
C TYR A 476 -13.09 5.72 -9.07
N LEU A 477 -11.85 5.24 -9.07
CA LEU A 477 -11.54 3.82 -9.27
C LEU A 477 -11.08 3.17 -7.96
N ARG A 478 -11.82 2.17 -7.53
CA ARG A 478 -11.49 1.22 -6.46
C ARG A 478 -11.06 -0.13 -7.06
N GLY A 479 -10.54 -1.04 -6.25
CA GLY A 479 -10.04 -2.33 -6.72
C GLY A 479 -10.78 -3.52 -6.12
N VAL A 480 -10.97 -4.56 -6.91
CA VAL A 480 -11.40 -5.88 -6.46
C VAL A 480 -10.50 -6.93 -7.10
N VAL A 481 -9.95 -7.84 -6.28
CA VAL A 481 -9.32 -9.05 -6.78
C VAL A 481 -10.39 -10.14 -6.91
N ARG A 482 -10.65 -10.60 -8.14
CA ARG A 482 -11.58 -11.71 -8.40
C ARG A 482 -11.02 -13.02 -7.85
N TYR A 483 -11.87 -14.04 -7.69
CA TYR A 483 -11.41 -15.41 -7.36
C TYR A 483 -10.38 -15.97 -8.37
N SER A 484 -10.39 -15.49 -9.61
CA SER A 484 -9.40 -15.87 -10.63
C SER A 484 -8.03 -15.21 -10.43
N GLY A 485 -7.87 -14.34 -9.43
CA GLY A 485 -6.68 -13.51 -9.22
C GLY A 485 -6.63 -12.27 -10.13
N ALA A 486 -7.58 -12.11 -11.06
CA ALA A 486 -7.63 -10.94 -11.92
C ALA A 486 -8.10 -9.70 -11.15
N LEU A 487 -7.42 -8.57 -11.35
CA LEU A 487 -7.84 -7.27 -10.84
C LEU A 487 -9.01 -6.73 -11.66
N CYS A 488 -10.04 -6.25 -10.98
CA CYS A 488 -11.19 -5.56 -11.54
C CYS A 488 -11.29 -4.16 -10.91
N LEU A 489 -11.39 -3.13 -11.75
CA LEU A 489 -11.49 -1.74 -11.29
C LEU A 489 -12.96 -1.40 -11.04
N VAL A 490 -13.30 -1.10 -9.80
CA VAL A 490 -14.66 -0.73 -9.40
C VAL A 490 -14.83 0.77 -9.55
N VAL A 491 -15.81 1.15 -10.35
CA VAL A 491 -16.13 2.55 -10.60
C VAL A 491 -16.98 3.10 -9.47
N ASP A 492 -16.70 4.33 -9.02
CA ASP A 492 -17.52 5.11 -8.10
C ASP A 492 -18.32 6.18 -8.88
N PRO A 493 -19.62 5.94 -9.14
CA PRO A 493 -20.45 6.87 -9.89
C PRO A 493 -20.64 8.23 -9.22
N GLY A 494 -20.55 8.32 -7.88
CA GLY A 494 -20.63 9.59 -7.17
C GLY A 494 -19.45 10.50 -7.46
N GLN A 495 -18.25 9.93 -7.51
CA GLN A 495 -17.04 10.66 -7.86
C GLN A 495 -16.94 10.96 -9.37
N LEU A 496 -17.37 10.03 -10.23
CA LEU A 496 -17.47 10.29 -11.68
C LEU A 496 -18.35 11.51 -11.99
N ARG A 497 -19.45 11.67 -11.24
CA ARG A 497 -20.30 12.85 -11.37
C ARG A 497 -19.54 14.14 -11.05
N ALA A 498 -18.80 14.16 -9.94
CA ALA A 498 -18.06 15.34 -9.49
C ALA A 498 -17.07 15.83 -10.55
N ILE A 499 -16.32 14.91 -11.16
CA ILE A 499 -15.35 15.23 -12.22
C ILE A 499 -16.03 15.83 -13.45
N ARG A 500 -17.18 15.27 -13.86
CA ARG A 500 -17.92 15.84 -14.98
C ARG A 500 -18.45 17.24 -14.71
N ALA A 501 -18.82 17.55 -13.46
CA ALA A 501 -19.26 18.89 -13.09
C ALA A 501 -18.12 19.92 -13.19
N GLU A 502 -16.88 19.51 -12.88
CA GLU A 502 -15.68 20.35 -12.98
C GLU A 502 -15.30 20.65 -14.44
N ASP A 503 -15.39 19.65 -15.34
CA ASP A 503 -15.22 19.83 -16.79
C ASP A 503 -16.29 20.74 -17.44
N HIS A 504 -17.34 21.10 -16.70
CA HIS A 504 -18.46 21.92 -17.15
C HIS A 504 -18.57 23.26 -16.43
N VAL A 505 -17.56 23.69 -15.67
CA VAL A 505 -17.49 25.11 -15.27
C VAL A 505 -17.42 25.93 -16.56
N PRO A 506 -18.46 26.72 -16.91
CA PRO A 506 -18.37 27.59 -18.07
C PRO A 506 -17.24 28.55 -17.76
N THR A 507 -16.17 28.52 -18.55
CA THR A 507 -15.22 29.63 -18.57
C THR A 507 -16.09 30.84 -18.91
N ALA A 508 -16.26 31.73 -17.93
CA ALA A 508 -17.30 32.76 -17.96
C ALA A 508 -17.40 33.45 -19.32
N LEU A 509 -18.61 33.49 -19.87
CA LEU A 509 -18.99 34.44 -20.91
C LEU A 509 -19.08 35.86 -20.32
#